data_AF-A0A9W8M325-F1
#
_entry.id   AF-A0A9W8M325-F1
#
_cell.length_a   1.000
_cell.length_b   1.000
_cell.length_c   1.000
_cell.angle_alpha   90.00
_cell.angle_beta   90.00
_cell.angle_gamma   90.00
#
_symmetry.space_group_name_H-M   'P 1'
#
loop_
_entity.id
_entity.type
_entity.pdbx_description
1 polymer ?
#
loop_
_entity_poly.entity_id
_entity_poly.type
_entity_poly.pdbx_seq_one_letter_code
_entity_poly.pdbx_strand_id
1 'polypeptide(L)'
;MLSCEPYDGCAFPLARKITVIVFLRDDIQFEHSFIMANISTLVQRIKQMVPMAKDLLLSLVAYREINHTTGHYFDDLATQLFQLVGHIELDHCEAYFYLQEMQLNDVRNLVRIRHATRHGVGTFIQLGRLNVSTLELLDIQISDTNGVSSTIQDENGTYISYPRLIALCLHRGLGNVERPLVFKDAVPVSILRHLKIPSKYPVVDDTFFRGNVATLKMLDMRLDSTSVSMLHAYSVFTPQSHPSLRRVCIEFDDNSVPGRLVLNAEALQFVLGIGTQTSV
;
A
#
# COMPACT_ATOMS: atom_id res chain seq x y z
N MET A 1 13.69 2.28 14.88
CA MET A 1 13.47 1.23 13.85
C MET A 1 12.43 0.28 14.38
N LEU A 2 11.17 0.41 13.94
CA LEU A 2 10.14 -0.60 14.18
C LEU A 2 10.29 -1.61 13.04
N SER A 3 10.83 -2.80 13.32
CA SER A 3 10.78 -3.89 12.35
C SER A 3 9.32 -4.24 12.15
N CYS A 4 8.78 -4.04 10.94
CA CYS A 4 7.53 -4.66 10.58
C CYS A 4 7.74 -6.17 10.69
N GLU A 5 7.04 -6.84 11.61
CA GLU A 5 6.99 -8.30 11.63
C GLU A 5 6.62 -8.78 10.22
N PRO A 6 7.31 -9.81 9.69
CA PRO A 6 6.91 -10.39 8.41
C PRO A 6 5.45 -10.82 8.50
N TYR A 7 4.66 -10.46 7.48
CA TYR A 7 3.25 -10.80 7.39
C TYR A 7 3.07 -12.32 7.21
N ASP A 8 3.11 -13.07 8.31
CA ASP A 8 3.03 -14.54 8.32
C ASP A 8 1.68 -15.10 7.79
N GLY A 9 0.67 -14.25 7.60
CA GLY A 9 -0.64 -14.64 7.06
C GLY A 9 -0.74 -14.67 5.53
N CYS A 10 0.27 -14.14 4.83
CA CYS A 10 0.35 -14.10 3.38
C CYS A 10 1.54 -14.92 2.87
N ALA A 11 1.66 -16.16 3.34
CA ALA A 11 2.52 -17.15 2.71
C ALA A 11 1.97 -17.47 1.30
N PHE A 12 2.26 -16.60 0.35
CA PHE A 12 2.00 -16.85 -1.05
C PHE A 12 2.94 -17.98 -1.50
N PRO A 13 2.48 -18.93 -2.32
CA PRO A 13 3.34 -20.00 -2.81
C PRO A 13 4.57 -19.34 -3.45
N LEU A 14 5.74 -19.69 -2.93
CA LEU A 14 7.05 -19.26 -3.42
C LEU A 14 7.23 -19.74 -4.85
N ALA A 15 6.61 -19.04 -5.80
CA ALA A 15 7.11 -18.97 -7.15
C ALA A 15 8.58 -18.53 -7.09
N ARG A 16 9.39 -18.95 -8.07
CA ARG A 16 10.83 -18.68 -8.12
C ARG A 16 11.10 -17.18 -8.06
N LYS A 17 11.32 -16.67 -6.84
CA LYS A 17 11.53 -15.27 -6.54
C LYS A 17 12.97 -14.91 -6.92
N ILE A 18 13.12 -14.11 -7.97
CA ILE A 18 14.38 -13.41 -8.24
C ILE A 18 14.26 -12.05 -7.57
N THR A 19 15.17 -11.77 -6.64
CA THR A 19 15.29 -10.46 -5.99
C THR A 19 16.50 -9.74 -6.56
N VAL A 20 16.24 -8.60 -7.21
CA VAL A 20 17.29 -7.76 -7.79
C VAL A 20 17.50 -6.57 -6.87
N ILE A 21 18.59 -6.59 -6.11
CA ILE A 21 18.97 -5.49 -5.22
C ILE A 21 19.97 -4.61 -5.97
N VAL A 22 19.62 -3.35 -6.19
CA VAL A 22 20.45 -2.40 -6.93
C VAL A 22 21.07 -1.42 -5.96
N PHE A 23 22.39 -1.51 -5.79
CA PHE A 23 23.14 -0.57 -4.97
C PHE A 23 23.72 0.53 -5.86
N LEU A 24 23.19 1.75 -5.72
CA LEU A 24 23.77 2.93 -6.34
C LEU A 24 24.68 3.64 -5.34
N ARG A 25 25.89 3.95 -5.81
CA ARG A 25 26.95 4.59 -5.03
C ARG A 25 27.31 5.92 -5.68
N ASP A 26 26.86 7.00 -5.05
CA ASP A 26 27.09 8.38 -5.51
C ASP A 26 28.57 8.80 -5.45
N ASP A 27 29.41 8.06 -4.74
CA ASP A 27 30.85 8.34 -4.62
C ASP A 27 31.67 7.89 -5.84
N ILE A 28 31.04 7.26 -6.84
CA ILE A 28 31.74 6.74 -8.02
C ILE A 28 31.14 7.36 -9.29
N GLN A 29 31.90 8.25 -9.91
CA GLN A 29 31.56 8.79 -11.22
C GLN A 29 31.90 7.76 -12.30
N PHE A 30 30.89 7.19 -12.92
CA PHE A 30 31.03 6.39 -14.14
C PHE A 30 30.53 7.18 -15.35
N GLU A 31 31.06 6.89 -16.53
CA GLU A 31 30.50 7.40 -17.77
C GLU A 31 29.06 6.88 -17.95
N HIS A 32 28.16 7.76 -18.42
CA HIS A 32 26.75 7.44 -18.68
C HIS A 32 26.58 6.19 -19.55
N SER A 33 27.38 6.10 -20.62
CA SER A 33 27.43 4.96 -21.54
C SER A 33 27.75 3.64 -20.84
N PHE A 34 28.68 3.65 -19.88
CA PHE A 34 29.06 2.48 -19.11
C PHE A 34 27.92 2.01 -18.20
N ILE A 35 27.24 2.94 -17.51
CA ILE A 35 26.11 2.59 -16.64
C ILE A 35 24.97 1.98 -17.47
N MET A 36 24.61 2.61 -18.59
CA MET A 36 23.53 2.12 -19.46
C MET A 36 23.83 0.77 -20.11
N ALA A 37 25.09 0.51 -20.47
CA ALA A 37 25.51 -0.81 -20.95
C ALA A 37 25.36 -1.90 -19.87
N ASN A 38 25.69 -1.59 -18.62
CA ASN A 38 25.53 -2.51 -17.49
C ASN A 38 24.05 -2.76 -17.16
N ILE A 39 23.21 -1.73 -17.16
CA ILE A 39 21.75 -1.85 -17.01
C ILE A 39 21.18 -2.77 -18.08
N SER A 40 21.48 -2.50 -19.35
CA SER A 40 20.99 -3.30 -20.49
C SER A 40 21.45 -4.75 -20.37
N THR A 41 22.71 -4.97 -19.98
CA THR A 41 23.27 -6.33 -19.74
C THR A 41 22.56 -7.04 -18.60
N LEU A 42 22.31 -6.35 -17.48
CA LEU A 42 21.58 -6.89 -16.33
C LEU A 42 20.15 -7.28 -16.72
N VAL A 43 19.44 -6.39 -17.41
CA VAL A 43 18.08 -6.60 -17.93
C VAL A 43 18.05 -7.81 -18.87
N GLN A 44 19.00 -7.93 -19.80
CA GLN A 44 19.09 -9.09 -20.70
C GLN A 44 19.35 -10.39 -19.93
N ARG A 45 20.24 -10.38 -18.93
CA ARG A 45 20.50 -11.56 -18.09
C ARG A 45 19.27 -11.97 -17.30
N ILE A 46 18.57 -11.01 -16.70
CA ILE A 46 17.29 -11.26 -16.02
C ILE A 46 16.29 -11.83 -17.03
N LYS A 47 16.15 -11.24 -18.22
CA LYS A 47 15.27 -11.74 -19.28
C LYS A 47 15.59 -13.17 -19.71
N GLN A 48 16.86 -13.60 -19.69
CA GLN A 48 17.24 -14.98 -19.98
C GLN A 48 16.89 -15.94 -18.82
N MET A 49 16.87 -15.45 -17.59
CA MET A 49 16.45 -16.21 -16.41
C MET A 49 14.91 -16.26 -16.25
N VAL A 50 14.20 -15.21 -16.67
CA VAL A 50 12.75 -15.01 -16.55
C VAL A 50 11.88 -16.05 -17.28
N PRO A 51 12.20 -16.62 -18.46
CA PRO A 51 11.36 -17.68 -19.06
C PRO A 51 11.20 -18.91 -18.15
N MET A 52 12.04 -19.05 -17.12
CA MET A 52 11.92 -20.07 -16.08
C MET A 52 11.23 -19.59 -14.78
N ALA A 53 10.95 -18.30 -14.65
CA ALA A 53 10.32 -17.66 -13.49
C ALA A 53 8.91 -17.17 -13.89
N LYS A 54 7.87 -17.77 -13.28
CA LYS A 54 6.48 -17.36 -13.52
C LYS A 54 6.16 -15.98 -12.93
N ASP A 55 6.90 -15.58 -11.89
CA ASP A 55 6.73 -14.34 -11.14
C ASP A 55 8.12 -13.80 -10.76
N LEU A 56 8.39 -12.52 -10.99
CA LEU A 56 9.64 -11.85 -10.59
C LEU A 56 9.37 -10.95 -9.38
N LEU A 57 10.35 -10.76 -8.50
CA LEU A 57 10.23 -9.77 -7.43
C LEU A 57 11.33 -8.73 -7.50
N LEU A 58 11.03 -7.60 -8.11
CA LEU A 58 11.97 -6.51 -8.21
C LEU A 58 11.98 -5.61 -6.97
N SER A 59 12.68 -6.04 -5.91
CA SER A 59 12.89 -5.22 -4.70
C SER A 59 14.04 -4.25 -4.90
N LEU A 60 13.74 -3.01 -5.29
CA LEU A 60 14.76 -1.99 -5.47
C LEU A 60 14.99 -1.22 -4.16
N VAL A 61 16.10 -1.53 -3.49
CA VAL A 61 16.49 -0.86 -2.23
C VAL A 61 17.63 0.12 -2.51
N ALA A 62 17.34 1.41 -2.46
CA ALA A 62 18.35 2.47 -2.52
C ALA A 62 18.81 2.82 -1.10
N TYR A 63 20.13 2.84 -0.85
CA TYR A 63 20.69 2.99 0.51
C TYR A 63 21.06 4.45 0.89
N ARG A 64 20.91 5.41 -0.03
CA ARG A 64 21.22 6.84 0.15
C ARG A 64 20.31 7.71 -0.71
N GLU A 65 20.26 9.01 -0.41
CA GLU A 65 19.69 10.04 -1.29
C GLU A 65 20.42 9.96 -2.64
N ILE A 66 19.77 9.33 -3.62
CA ILE A 66 20.21 9.34 -5.01
C ILE A 66 20.11 10.78 -5.49
N ASN A 67 21.23 11.39 -5.88
CA ASN A 67 21.17 12.71 -6.51
C ASN A 67 20.38 12.64 -7.84
N HIS A 68 19.85 13.78 -8.31
CA HIS A 68 19.06 13.86 -9.54
C HIS A 68 19.70 13.14 -10.74
N THR A 69 21.02 13.22 -10.89
CA THR A 69 21.75 12.67 -12.04
C THR A 69 21.77 11.14 -12.02
N THR A 70 21.90 10.53 -10.84
CA THR A 70 21.82 9.08 -10.66
C THR A 70 20.39 8.53 -10.71
N GLY A 71 19.38 9.38 -10.48
CA GLY A 71 17.96 9.02 -10.53
C GLY A 71 17.52 8.51 -11.90
N HIS A 72 17.93 9.17 -12.98
CA HIS A 72 17.53 8.78 -14.33
C HIS A 72 17.98 7.37 -14.73
N TYR A 73 19.18 6.92 -14.32
CA TYR A 73 19.62 5.54 -14.59
C TYR A 73 18.76 4.51 -13.88
N PHE A 74 18.29 4.85 -12.68
CA PHE A 74 17.38 4.00 -11.94
C PHE A 74 16.04 3.92 -12.65
N ASP A 75 15.51 5.05 -13.12
CA ASP A 75 14.25 5.09 -13.86
C ASP A 75 14.35 4.29 -15.16
N ASP A 76 15.47 4.37 -15.88
CA ASP A 76 15.71 3.56 -17.08
C ASP A 76 15.77 2.05 -16.77
N LEU A 77 16.49 1.67 -15.70
CA LEU A 77 16.54 0.29 -15.24
C LEU A 77 15.15 -0.21 -14.84
N ALA A 78 14.41 0.57 -14.04
CA ALA A 78 13.07 0.23 -13.62
C ALA A 78 12.13 0.08 -14.82
N THR A 79 12.16 1.02 -15.79
CA THR A 79 11.36 0.96 -17.03
C THR A 79 11.62 -0.33 -17.80
N GLN A 80 12.89 -0.62 -18.04
CA GLN A 80 13.28 -1.82 -18.78
C GLN A 80 12.86 -3.08 -18.04
N LEU A 81 12.97 -3.12 -16.71
CA LEU A 81 12.53 -4.26 -15.92
C LEU A 81 10.99 -4.39 -15.88
N PHE A 82 10.25 -3.28 -15.81
CA PHE A 82 8.78 -3.26 -15.88
C PHE A 82 8.27 -3.88 -17.18
N GLN A 83 8.96 -3.67 -18.29
CA GLN A 83 8.59 -4.26 -19.58
C GLN A 83 8.82 -5.78 -19.66
N LEU A 84 9.62 -6.37 -18.76
CA LEU A 84 9.96 -7.79 -18.82
C LEU A 84 8.99 -8.70 -18.09
N VAL A 85 8.23 -8.20 -17.11
CA VAL A 85 7.54 -9.05 -16.14
C VAL A 85 6.22 -8.47 -15.67
N GLY A 86 5.21 -9.34 -15.58
CA GLY A 86 3.88 -9.02 -15.05
C GLY A 86 3.74 -9.15 -13.54
N HIS A 87 4.85 -9.18 -12.80
CA HIS A 87 4.83 -9.13 -11.34
C HIS A 87 6.08 -8.38 -10.89
N ILE A 88 5.90 -7.25 -10.22
CA ILE A 88 6.96 -6.45 -9.60
C ILE A 88 6.43 -5.99 -8.24
N GLU A 89 7.29 -6.01 -7.22
CA GLU A 89 7.06 -5.43 -5.90
C GLU A 89 8.17 -4.42 -5.65
N LEU A 90 7.85 -3.14 -5.77
CA LEU A 90 8.74 -2.07 -5.31
C LEU A 90 8.71 -2.11 -3.78
N ASP A 91 9.86 -2.22 -3.12
CA ASP A 91 9.96 -2.32 -1.67
C ASP A 91 11.14 -1.49 -1.16
N HIS A 92 10.91 -0.64 -0.14
CA HIS A 92 11.90 0.25 0.48
C HIS A 92 12.66 1.17 -0.50
N CYS A 93 11.88 1.88 -1.31
CA CYS A 93 12.30 2.95 -2.18
C CYS A 93 12.62 4.24 -1.39
N GLU A 94 13.81 4.36 -0.77
CA GLU A 94 14.22 5.59 -0.03
C GLU A 94 14.78 6.72 -0.91
N ALA A 95 14.96 6.47 -2.20
CA ALA A 95 15.41 7.50 -3.14
C ALA A 95 14.29 8.50 -3.44
N TYR A 96 14.63 9.78 -3.62
CA TYR A 96 13.74 10.72 -4.27
C TYR A 96 13.50 10.24 -5.70
N PHE A 97 12.39 9.55 -5.90
CA PHE A 97 11.98 9.07 -7.20
C PHE A 97 11.57 10.26 -8.08
N TYR A 98 12.32 10.47 -9.16
CA TYR A 98 11.92 11.34 -10.27
C TYR A 98 11.21 10.53 -11.35
N LEU A 99 10.31 9.63 -10.94
CA LEU A 99 9.37 8.96 -11.86
C LEU A 99 8.43 9.96 -12.58
N GLN A 100 8.58 11.27 -12.34
CA GLN A 100 7.89 12.35 -13.06
C GLN A 100 8.16 12.35 -14.57
N GLU A 101 9.29 11.79 -15.02
CA GLU A 101 9.63 11.71 -16.46
C GLU A 101 9.42 10.33 -17.07
N MET A 102 9.10 9.32 -16.24
CA MET A 102 8.77 8.00 -16.75
C MET A 102 7.50 8.10 -17.61
N GLN A 103 7.50 7.48 -18.79
CA GLN A 103 6.25 7.15 -19.48
C GLN A 103 5.55 6.02 -18.70
N LEU A 104 5.02 6.34 -17.51
CA LEU A 104 4.32 5.40 -16.62
C LEU A 104 3.22 4.63 -17.36
N ASN A 105 2.70 5.22 -18.44
CA ASN A 105 1.74 4.62 -19.36
C ASN A 105 2.12 3.22 -19.87
N ASP A 106 3.41 2.88 -19.89
CA ASP A 106 3.91 1.58 -20.35
C ASP A 106 4.04 0.55 -19.22
N VAL A 107 3.98 0.98 -17.96
CA VAL A 107 4.11 0.10 -16.79
C VAL A 107 2.75 -0.54 -16.50
N ARG A 108 2.56 -1.77 -17.00
CA ARG A 108 1.32 -2.55 -16.86
C ARG A 108 1.56 -3.86 -16.13
N ASN A 109 0.47 -4.41 -15.59
CA ASN A 109 0.42 -5.69 -14.87
C ASN A 109 1.18 -5.69 -13.53
N LEU A 110 1.32 -4.55 -12.85
CA LEU A 110 1.83 -4.56 -11.47
C LEU A 110 0.83 -5.24 -10.53
N VAL A 111 1.36 -6.12 -9.68
CA VAL A 111 0.57 -6.87 -8.69
C VAL A 111 0.79 -6.31 -7.29
N ARG A 112 1.98 -5.77 -6.99
CA ARG A 112 2.31 -5.25 -5.65
C ARG A 112 3.05 -3.93 -5.75
N ILE A 113 2.61 -2.95 -4.99
CA ILE A 113 3.31 -1.67 -4.86
C ILE A 113 3.51 -1.41 -3.39
N ARG A 114 4.77 -1.32 -2.94
CA ARG A 114 5.11 -0.83 -1.60
C ARG A 114 6.03 0.40 -1.69
N HIS A 115 5.65 1.44 -0.98
CA HIS A 115 6.36 2.71 -0.96
C HIS A 115 6.41 3.25 0.47
N ALA A 116 7.61 3.24 1.04
CA ALA A 116 7.81 3.54 2.47
C ALA A 116 8.12 5.02 2.76
N THR A 117 8.32 5.86 1.74
CA THR A 117 8.69 7.28 1.90
C THR A 117 7.56 8.25 1.64
N ARG A 118 7.71 9.50 2.09
CA ARG A 118 6.74 10.58 1.81
C ARG A 118 6.87 11.15 0.40
N HIS A 119 8.07 11.12 -0.16
CA HIS A 119 8.39 11.80 -1.40
C HIS A 119 8.00 10.93 -2.59
N GLY A 120 7.33 11.50 -3.59
CA GLY A 120 6.94 10.78 -4.81
C GLY A 120 5.68 9.91 -4.67
N VAL A 121 4.94 9.98 -3.56
CA VAL A 121 3.70 9.19 -3.34
C VAL A 121 2.70 9.32 -4.51
N GLY A 122 2.57 10.51 -5.11
CA GLY A 122 1.69 10.75 -6.25
C GLY A 122 1.98 9.84 -7.44
N THR A 123 3.26 9.56 -7.71
CA THR A 123 3.64 8.66 -8.79
C THR A 123 3.27 7.20 -8.49
N PHE A 124 3.45 6.75 -7.25
CA PHE A 124 3.06 5.39 -6.86
C PHE A 124 1.53 5.21 -6.84
N ILE A 125 0.78 6.26 -6.48
CA ILE A 125 -0.67 6.29 -6.67
C ILE A 125 -1.01 6.15 -8.16
N GLN A 126 -0.39 6.94 -9.04
CA GLN A 126 -0.61 6.85 -10.48
C GLN A 126 -0.27 5.46 -11.05
N LEU A 127 0.83 4.84 -10.61
CA LEU A 127 1.15 3.45 -10.94
C LEU A 127 0.07 2.48 -10.47
N GLY A 128 -0.46 2.67 -9.26
CA GLY A 128 -1.60 1.91 -8.76
C GLY A 128 -2.82 2.03 -9.68
N ARG A 129 -3.16 3.25 -10.08
CA ARG A 129 -4.29 3.53 -11.00
C ARG A 129 -4.10 2.88 -12.37
N LEU A 130 -2.88 2.91 -12.92
CA LEU A 130 -2.55 2.28 -14.20
C LEU A 130 -2.62 0.74 -14.17
N ASN A 131 -2.63 0.16 -12.97
CA ASN A 131 -2.57 -1.28 -12.71
C ASN A 131 -3.77 -1.81 -11.91
N VAL A 132 -4.89 -1.08 -11.89
CA VAL A 132 -6.10 -1.43 -11.12
C VAL A 132 -6.61 -2.86 -11.34
N SER A 133 -6.47 -3.39 -12.56
CA SER A 133 -6.96 -4.71 -12.95
C SER A 133 -6.08 -5.86 -12.45
N THR A 134 -4.82 -5.59 -12.07
CA THR A 134 -3.84 -6.59 -11.63
C THR A 134 -3.35 -6.40 -10.20
N LEU A 135 -3.50 -5.21 -9.64
CA LEU A 135 -2.96 -4.85 -8.34
C LEU A 135 -3.67 -5.62 -7.21
N GLU A 136 -2.88 -6.36 -6.44
CA GLU A 136 -3.30 -7.14 -5.26
C GLU A 136 -2.86 -6.49 -3.94
N LEU A 137 -1.74 -5.76 -3.95
CA LEU A 137 -1.22 -5.07 -2.77
C LEU A 137 -0.85 -3.62 -3.11
N LEU A 138 -1.39 -2.69 -2.32
CA LEU A 138 -1.01 -1.29 -2.34
C LEU A 138 -0.63 -0.86 -0.93
N ASP A 139 0.63 -0.55 -0.71
CA ASP A 139 1.22 -0.24 0.58
C ASP A 139 2.01 1.06 0.46
N ILE A 140 1.38 2.20 0.75
CA ILE A 140 1.94 3.51 0.44
C ILE A 140 1.93 4.43 1.66
N GLN A 141 2.93 5.28 1.77
CA GLN A 141 2.98 6.34 2.77
C GLN A 141 2.36 7.63 2.23
N ILE A 142 1.20 8.00 2.77
CA ILE A 142 0.43 9.18 2.38
C ILE A 142 0.79 10.37 3.28
N SER A 143 1.04 11.53 2.66
CA SER A 143 1.38 12.78 3.36
C SER A 143 0.18 13.60 3.81
N ASP A 144 -0.95 13.50 3.10
CA ASP A 144 -2.12 14.38 3.24
C ASP A 144 -3.42 13.67 2.80
N THR A 145 -4.56 14.30 3.07
CA THR A 145 -5.88 13.74 2.73
C THR A 145 -6.13 13.68 1.23
N ASN A 146 -5.51 14.56 0.44
CA ASN A 146 -5.61 14.52 -1.02
C ASN A 146 -4.98 13.26 -1.59
N GLY A 147 -3.91 12.73 -0.98
CA GLY A 147 -3.33 11.44 -1.35
C GLY A 147 -4.29 10.27 -1.12
N VAL A 148 -5.15 10.33 -0.10
CA VAL A 148 -6.19 9.30 0.13
C VAL A 148 -7.22 9.36 -0.98
N SER A 149 -7.80 10.53 -1.25
CA SER A 149 -8.76 10.69 -2.34
C SER A 149 -8.14 10.28 -3.67
N SER A 150 -6.90 10.68 -3.94
CA SER A 150 -6.19 10.32 -5.17
C SER A 150 -5.96 8.81 -5.30
N THR A 151 -5.91 8.07 -4.20
CA THR A 151 -5.78 6.61 -4.25
C THR A 151 -7.05 5.95 -4.81
N ILE A 152 -8.22 6.53 -4.57
CA ILE A 152 -9.54 5.91 -4.86
C ILE A 152 -10.39 6.67 -5.88
N GLN A 153 -9.97 7.87 -6.28
CA GLN A 153 -10.60 8.72 -7.29
C GLN A 153 -9.58 9.13 -8.34
N ASP A 154 -10.01 9.35 -9.58
CA ASP A 154 -9.22 9.97 -10.63
C ASP A 154 -9.21 11.51 -10.52
N GLU A 155 -8.58 12.19 -11.48
CA GLU A 155 -8.50 13.65 -11.53
C GLU A 155 -9.86 14.34 -11.73
N ASN A 156 -10.86 13.59 -12.22
CA ASN A 156 -12.23 14.06 -12.40
C ASN A 156 -13.13 13.74 -11.21
N GLY A 157 -12.59 13.15 -10.13
CA GLY A 157 -13.36 12.68 -8.97
C GLY A 157 -14.12 11.38 -9.21
N THR A 158 -13.89 10.70 -10.34
CA THR A 158 -14.50 9.40 -10.65
C THR A 158 -13.83 8.29 -9.86
N TYR A 159 -14.62 7.38 -9.30
CA TYR A 159 -14.10 6.27 -8.51
C TYR A 159 -13.30 5.26 -9.31
N ILE A 160 -12.17 4.89 -8.73
CA ILE A 160 -11.30 3.86 -9.24
C ILE A 160 -11.59 2.58 -8.47
N SER A 161 -11.99 1.54 -9.18
CA SER A 161 -12.23 0.22 -8.62
C SER A 161 -11.01 -0.67 -8.82
N TYR A 162 -10.54 -1.28 -7.72
CA TYR A 162 -9.46 -2.24 -7.70
C TYR A 162 -10.03 -3.65 -7.46
N PRO A 163 -10.49 -4.36 -8.51
CA PRO A 163 -11.19 -5.63 -8.38
C PRO A 163 -10.32 -6.76 -7.81
N ARG A 164 -8.99 -6.60 -7.79
CA ARG A 164 -8.04 -7.61 -7.30
C ARG A 164 -7.33 -7.22 -6.00
N LEU A 165 -7.61 -6.05 -5.42
CA LEU A 165 -6.85 -5.57 -4.27
C LEU A 165 -7.22 -6.35 -3.01
N ILE A 166 -6.25 -7.11 -2.50
CA ILE A 166 -6.35 -7.97 -1.32
C ILE A 166 -5.79 -7.27 -0.09
N ALA A 167 -4.77 -6.41 -0.25
CA ALA A 167 -4.13 -5.70 0.85
C ALA A 167 -3.98 -4.21 0.53
N LEU A 168 -4.45 -3.37 1.45
CA LEU A 168 -4.33 -1.92 1.39
C LEU A 168 -3.68 -1.43 2.68
N CYS A 169 -2.50 -0.82 2.58
CA CYS A 169 -1.80 -0.19 3.69
C CYS A 169 -1.58 1.30 3.39
N LEU A 170 -2.16 2.18 4.20
CA LEU A 170 -2.05 3.63 4.06
C LEU A 170 -1.31 4.20 5.26
N HIS A 171 0.01 4.40 5.13
CA HIS A 171 0.85 4.84 6.24
C HIS A 171 0.88 6.35 6.41
N ARG A 172 1.08 6.76 7.68
CA ARG A 172 1.42 8.11 8.16
C ARG A 172 0.26 9.11 8.26
N GLY A 173 0.52 10.09 9.13
CA GLY A 173 -0.43 10.92 9.83
C GLY A 173 -1.12 11.95 8.96
N LEU A 174 -2.34 11.61 8.57
CA LEU A 174 -3.41 12.58 8.49
C LEU A 174 -3.49 13.20 9.88
N GLY A 175 -2.99 14.43 10.03
CA GLY A 175 -3.11 15.18 11.27
C GLY A 175 -4.58 15.49 11.57
N ASN A 176 -4.87 16.65 12.16
CA ASN A 176 -6.24 17.14 12.28
C ASN A 176 -6.76 17.68 10.94
N VAL A 177 -6.55 16.93 9.86
CA VAL A 177 -6.94 17.32 8.50
C VAL A 177 -8.37 16.86 8.24
N GLU A 178 -9.11 17.68 7.51
CA GLU A 178 -10.47 17.41 7.08
C GLU A 178 -10.52 16.10 6.27
N ARG A 179 -11.28 15.13 6.78
CA ARG A 179 -11.47 13.83 6.15
C ARG A 179 -12.38 14.00 4.93
N PRO A 180 -11.96 13.59 3.72
CA PRO A 180 -12.82 13.68 2.55
C PRO A 180 -14.06 12.80 2.73
N LEU A 181 -15.20 13.33 2.26
CA LEU A 181 -16.39 12.53 2.00
C LEU A 181 -16.21 11.76 0.71
N VAL A 182 -16.38 10.46 0.81
CA VAL A 182 -16.25 9.54 -0.30
C VAL A 182 -17.64 8.98 -0.58
N PHE A 183 -18.11 9.18 -1.81
CA PHE A 183 -19.49 9.01 -2.25
C PHE A 183 -20.12 7.70 -1.75
N LYS A 184 -21.38 7.80 -1.32
CA LYS A 184 -22.07 6.82 -0.49
C LYS A 184 -22.23 5.42 -1.12
N ASP A 185 -22.10 5.27 -2.43
CA ASP A 185 -22.35 4.01 -3.13
C ASP A 185 -21.12 3.41 -3.82
N ALA A 186 -19.97 4.08 -3.77
CA ALA A 186 -18.75 3.60 -4.41
C ALA A 186 -18.14 2.41 -3.63
N VAL A 187 -17.67 1.39 -4.34
CA VAL A 187 -16.92 0.25 -3.77
C VAL A 187 -15.55 0.20 -4.44
N PRO A 188 -14.57 0.99 -3.97
CA PRO A 188 -13.25 1.06 -4.61
C PRO A 188 -12.48 -0.25 -4.45
N VAL A 189 -12.80 -1.05 -3.43
CA VAL A 189 -12.18 -2.35 -3.14
C VAL A 189 -13.26 -3.32 -2.68
N SER A 190 -13.37 -4.50 -3.30
CA SER A 190 -14.46 -5.46 -3.03
C SER A 190 -14.01 -6.84 -2.56
N ILE A 191 -12.70 -7.11 -2.53
CA ILE A 191 -12.13 -8.37 -2.05
C ILE A 191 -11.01 -8.18 -1.02
N LEU A 192 -11.01 -7.03 -0.36
CA LEU A 192 -9.98 -6.65 0.59
C LEU A 192 -9.96 -7.64 1.75
N ARG A 193 -8.79 -8.21 2.03
CA ARG A 193 -8.55 -9.09 3.17
C ARG A 193 -7.82 -8.36 4.27
N HIS A 194 -6.87 -7.51 3.94
CA HIS A 194 -6.03 -6.80 4.90
C HIS A 194 -6.17 -5.29 4.71
N LEU A 195 -6.62 -4.61 5.76
CA LEU A 195 -6.67 -3.15 5.81
C LEU A 195 -5.75 -2.67 6.93
N LYS A 196 -4.74 -1.86 6.58
CA LYS A 196 -3.80 -1.26 7.54
C LYS A 196 -3.77 0.25 7.39
N ILE A 197 -4.17 0.95 8.45
CA ILE A 197 -4.20 2.41 8.54
C ILE A 197 -3.64 2.79 9.92
N PRO A 198 -2.31 2.80 10.11
CA PRO A 198 -1.68 3.09 11.42
C PRO A 198 -1.80 4.56 11.84
N SER A 199 -2.74 5.29 11.26
CA SER A 199 -3.10 6.68 11.52
C SER A 199 -4.62 6.80 11.66
N LYS A 200 -5.13 8.00 11.96
CA LYS A 200 -6.58 8.25 12.06
C LYS A 200 -7.28 7.79 10.80
N TYR A 201 -8.46 7.18 10.96
CA TYR A 201 -9.23 6.72 9.81
C TYR A 201 -9.50 7.87 8.83
N PRO A 202 -9.20 7.68 7.53
CA PRO A 202 -8.87 8.79 6.64
C PRO A 202 -10.07 9.45 5.96
N VAL A 203 -11.26 8.86 6.04
CA VAL A 203 -12.48 9.32 5.35
C VAL A 203 -13.63 9.44 6.36
N VAL A 204 -14.71 10.12 6.01
CA VAL A 204 -15.87 10.33 6.92
C VAL A 204 -16.95 9.24 6.82
N ASP A 205 -16.67 8.14 6.13
CA ASP A 205 -17.64 7.07 5.85
C ASP A 205 -16.99 5.67 5.85
N ASP A 206 -17.75 4.63 5.50
CA ASP A 206 -17.32 3.23 5.49
C ASP A 206 -16.63 2.76 4.20
N THR A 207 -16.14 3.67 3.34
CA THR A 207 -15.62 3.34 2.01
C THR A 207 -14.71 2.11 1.94
N PHE A 208 -13.76 1.96 2.86
CA PHE A 208 -12.81 0.82 2.83
C PHE A 208 -13.39 -0.49 3.37
N PHE A 209 -14.53 -0.43 4.05
CA PHE A 209 -15.25 -1.59 4.59
C PHE A 209 -16.36 -2.05 3.64
N ARG A 210 -16.95 -1.13 2.86
CA ARG A 210 -18.01 -1.41 1.91
C ARG A 210 -17.58 -2.48 0.90
N GLY A 211 -18.43 -3.50 0.72
CA GLY A 211 -18.14 -4.65 -0.15
C GLY A 211 -17.15 -5.68 0.42
N ASN A 212 -16.48 -5.41 1.55
CA ASN A 212 -15.45 -6.29 2.14
C ASN A 212 -15.92 -7.06 3.39
N VAL A 213 -17.23 -7.05 3.66
CA VAL A 213 -17.88 -7.75 4.79
C VAL A 213 -17.38 -9.20 4.91
N ALA A 214 -17.48 -9.97 3.82
CA ALA A 214 -17.14 -11.40 3.82
C ALA A 214 -15.64 -11.69 3.68
N THR A 215 -14.82 -10.72 3.28
CA THR A 215 -13.43 -10.95 2.84
C THR A 215 -12.40 -10.42 3.83
N LEU A 216 -12.73 -9.37 4.61
CA LEU A 216 -11.79 -8.75 5.53
C LEU A 216 -11.40 -9.70 6.67
N LYS A 217 -10.09 -9.97 6.79
CA LYS A 217 -9.49 -10.89 7.77
C LYS A 217 -8.59 -10.20 8.78
N MET A 218 -7.93 -9.12 8.38
CA MET A 218 -6.99 -8.38 9.22
C MET A 218 -7.30 -6.90 9.13
N LEU A 219 -7.45 -6.28 10.30
CA LEU A 219 -7.64 -4.85 10.46
C LEU A 219 -6.59 -4.33 11.43
N ASP A 220 -5.76 -3.38 10.98
CA ASP A 220 -4.78 -2.69 11.81
C ASP A 220 -5.02 -1.20 11.65
N MET A 221 -5.61 -0.54 12.65
CA MET A 221 -6.00 0.85 12.52
C MET A 221 -5.84 1.66 13.79
N ARG A 222 -5.60 2.96 13.66
CA ARG A 222 -5.69 3.89 14.80
C ARG A 222 -7.06 4.58 14.79
N LEU A 223 -7.76 4.51 15.91
CA LEU A 223 -9.08 5.10 16.09
C LEU A 223 -9.00 6.31 17.03
N ASP A 224 -9.58 7.42 16.58
CA ASP A 224 -9.97 8.52 17.46
C ASP A 224 -11.49 8.48 17.70
N SER A 225 -11.97 9.34 18.61
CA SER A 225 -13.40 9.40 18.98
C SER A 225 -14.32 9.66 17.78
N THR A 226 -13.86 10.45 16.81
CA THR A 226 -14.57 10.72 15.55
C THR A 226 -14.66 9.47 14.70
N SER A 227 -13.58 8.72 14.52
CA SER A 227 -13.56 7.46 13.77
C SER A 227 -14.46 6.41 14.42
N VAL A 228 -14.43 6.28 15.75
CA VAL A 228 -15.31 5.34 16.47
C VAL A 228 -16.78 5.68 16.24
N SER A 229 -17.16 6.94 16.47
CA SER A 229 -18.55 7.40 16.30
C SER A 229 -19.04 7.20 14.87
N MET A 230 -18.20 7.52 13.89
CA MET A 230 -18.52 7.35 12.46
C MET A 230 -18.68 5.87 12.09
N LEU A 231 -17.69 5.03 12.39
CA LEU A 231 -17.73 3.61 12.02
C LEU A 231 -18.87 2.86 12.73
N HIS A 232 -19.25 3.31 13.93
CA HIS A 232 -20.45 2.85 14.60
C HIS A 232 -21.72 3.26 13.85
N ALA A 233 -21.83 4.52 13.40
CA ALA A 233 -22.98 4.99 12.62
C ALA A 233 -23.17 4.22 11.30
N TYR A 234 -22.08 3.74 10.70
CA TYR A 234 -22.11 2.87 9.52
C TYR A 234 -22.20 1.37 9.82
N SER A 235 -22.38 0.98 11.09
CA SER A 235 -22.47 -0.42 11.52
C SER A 235 -21.26 -1.28 11.12
N VAL A 236 -20.08 -0.69 10.96
CA VAL A 236 -18.86 -1.42 10.56
C VAL A 236 -18.44 -2.43 11.63
N PHE A 237 -18.68 -2.15 12.90
CA PHE A 237 -18.27 -3.02 14.02
C PHE A 237 -19.43 -3.74 14.70
N THR A 238 -20.58 -3.91 14.03
CA THR A 238 -21.70 -4.67 14.61
C THR A 238 -21.42 -6.18 14.62
N PRO A 239 -22.10 -6.95 15.50
CA PRO A 239 -22.05 -8.40 15.41
C PRO A 239 -22.43 -8.84 13.99
N GLN A 240 -21.62 -9.72 13.39
CA GLN A 240 -21.78 -10.24 12.02
C GLN A 240 -21.34 -9.32 10.86
N SER A 241 -20.88 -8.09 11.10
CA SER A 241 -20.46 -7.18 10.01
C SER A 241 -19.23 -7.68 9.24
N HIS A 242 -18.31 -8.39 9.90
CA HIS A 242 -17.10 -8.95 9.29
C HIS A 242 -16.82 -10.37 9.84
N PRO A 243 -17.57 -11.40 9.41
CA PRO A 243 -17.43 -12.77 9.95
C PRO A 243 -16.06 -13.40 9.67
N SER A 244 -15.32 -12.88 8.68
CA SER A 244 -13.98 -13.35 8.34
C SER A 244 -12.86 -12.70 9.15
N LEU A 245 -13.17 -11.69 9.97
CA LEU A 245 -12.18 -10.93 10.73
C LEU A 245 -11.52 -11.83 11.77
N ARG A 246 -10.19 -11.85 11.81
CA ARG A 246 -9.41 -12.72 12.72
C ARG A 246 -8.52 -11.92 13.64
N ARG A 247 -7.94 -10.82 13.14
CA ARG A 247 -7.01 -9.97 13.87
C ARG A 247 -7.45 -8.52 13.76
N VAL A 248 -7.55 -7.89 14.91
CA VAL A 248 -7.85 -6.47 15.03
C VAL A 248 -6.79 -5.83 15.92
N CYS A 249 -6.03 -4.90 15.35
CA CYS A 249 -5.09 -4.07 16.09
C CYS A 249 -5.67 -2.66 16.12
N ILE A 250 -6.06 -2.18 17.30
CA ILE A 250 -6.59 -0.82 17.49
C ILE A 250 -5.67 -0.07 18.43
N GLU A 251 -5.24 1.10 17.98
CA GLU A 251 -4.56 2.09 18.81
C GLU A 251 -5.51 3.26 19.05
N PHE A 252 -5.61 3.74 20.29
CA PHE A 252 -6.41 4.91 20.63
C PHE A 252 -5.53 6.17 20.66
N ASP A 253 -6.03 7.26 20.07
CA ASP A 253 -5.33 8.57 20.07
C ASP A 253 -5.59 9.41 21.33
N ASP A 254 -5.83 8.78 22.47
CA ASP A 254 -6.08 9.50 23.72
C ASP A 254 -4.75 9.77 24.44
N ASN A 255 -4.40 11.05 24.59
CA ASN A 255 -3.20 11.52 25.28
C ASN A 255 -3.12 11.07 26.75
N SER A 256 -4.22 10.52 27.28
CA SER A 256 -4.33 10.06 28.66
C SER A 256 -3.87 8.61 28.87
N VAL A 257 -3.95 7.72 27.88
CA VAL A 257 -3.50 6.32 28.00
C VAL A 257 -2.99 5.79 26.64
N PRO A 258 -1.66 5.76 26.39
CA PRO A 258 -1.13 5.06 25.23
C PRO A 258 -1.36 3.55 25.40
N GLY A 259 -2.28 3.00 24.62
CA GLY A 259 -2.61 1.58 24.62
C GLY A 259 -2.81 1.05 23.20
N ARG A 260 -2.08 -0.01 22.85
CA ARG A 260 -2.35 -0.81 21.66
C ARG A 260 -3.13 -2.04 22.11
N LEU A 261 -4.38 -2.16 21.66
CA LEU A 261 -5.17 -3.35 21.88
C LEU A 261 -5.06 -4.26 20.66
N VAL A 262 -4.50 -5.46 20.88
CA VAL A 262 -4.54 -6.54 19.90
C VAL A 262 -5.64 -7.50 20.33
N LEU A 263 -6.73 -7.50 19.58
CA LEU A 263 -7.95 -8.24 19.87
C LEU A 263 -8.16 -9.30 18.80
N ASN A 264 -8.75 -10.42 19.19
CA ASN A 264 -9.47 -11.27 18.23
C ASN A 264 -10.80 -10.57 17.86
N ALA A 265 -11.45 -10.99 16.77
CA ALA A 265 -12.66 -10.32 16.30
C ALA A 265 -13.82 -10.36 17.30
N GLU A 266 -13.89 -11.40 18.14
CA GLU A 266 -14.90 -11.52 19.20
C GLU A 266 -14.71 -10.44 20.29
N ALA A 267 -13.47 -10.17 20.71
CA ALA A 267 -13.18 -9.17 21.73
C ALA A 267 -13.37 -7.72 21.24
N LEU A 268 -13.38 -7.47 19.92
CA LEU A 268 -13.64 -6.14 19.36
C LEU A 268 -15.01 -5.59 19.77
N GLN A 269 -16.03 -6.44 19.81
CA GLN A 269 -17.41 -6.05 20.14
C GLN A 269 -17.53 -5.54 21.58
N PHE A 270 -16.74 -6.13 22.49
CA PHE A 270 -16.71 -5.75 23.90
C PHE A 270 -16.01 -4.42 24.11
N VAL A 271 -14.89 -4.20 23.41
CA VAL A 271 -14.06 -2.98 23.56
C VAL A 271 -14.75 -1.74 23.00
N LEU A 272 -15.52 -1.86 21.93
CA LEU A 272 -16.24 -0.73 21.34
C LEU A 272 -17.58 -0.41 22.04
N GLY A 273 -17.90 -1.09 23.14
CA GLY A 273 -19.12 -0.83 23.90
C GLY A 273 -20.42 -1.20 23.17
N ILE A 274 -20.34 -2.07 22.15
CA ILE A 274 -21.49 -2.53 21.37
C ILE A 274 -22.18 -3.72 22.08
N GLY A 275 -21.56 -4.27 23.11
CA GLY A 275 -22.23 -5.11 24.09
C GLY A 275 -23.23 -4.27 24.88
N THR A 276 -24.51 -4.54 24.66
CA THR A 276 -25.64 -4.06 25.47
C THR A 276 -25.24 -3.86 26.92
N GLN A 277 -25.57 -2.69 27.50
CA GLN A 277 -25.77 -2.62 28.94
C GLN A 277 -26.84 -3.66 29.29
N THR A 278 -26.43 -4.89 29.59
CA THR A 278 -27.25 -5.77 30.41
C THR A 278 -27.23 -5.14 31.78
N SER A 279 -28.25 -4.31 32.03
CA SER A 279 -28.65 -3.89 33.37
C SER A 279 -28.62 -5.11 34.29
N VAL A 280 -27.71 -5.07 35.27
CA VAL A 280 -27.76 -5.94 36.46
C VAL A 280 -28.78 -5.35 37.41
#